data_AF-A0A7V9U4B0-F1
#
_entry.id   AF-A0A7V9U4B0-F1
#
_cell.length_a   1.000
_cell.length_b   1.000
_cell.length_c   1.000
_cell.angle_alpha   90.00
_cell.angle_beta   90.00
_cell.angle_gamma   90.00
#
_symmetry.space_group_name_H-M   'P 1'
#
loop_
_entity.id
_entity.type
_entity.pdbx_description
1 polymer ?
#
loop_
_entity_poly.entity_id
_entity_poly.type
_entity_poly.pdbx_seq_one_letter_code
_entity_poly.pdbx_strand_id
1 'polypeptide(L)' 'MRLESFYPIIVTDHVGACRDFYCRWFAMDVVFESTWFVLLPDLMQDPDKVCVEIECDIS' A
#
# COMPACT_ATOMS: atom_id res chain seq x y z
N MET A 1 -4.45 26.23 0.52
CA MET A 1 -4.25 24.80 0.80
C MET A 1 -4.88 24.03 -0.34
N ARG A 2 -4.07 23.34 -1.15
CA ARG A 2 -4.53 22.48 -2.24
C ARG A 2 -4.21 21.04 -1.85
N LEU A 3 -5.15 20.17 -2.10
CA LEU A 3 -5.17 18.79 -1.65
C LEU A 3 -4.88 17.93 -2.88
N GLU A 4 -3.70 17.33 -2.89
CA GLU A 4 -3.15 16.67 -4.09
C GLU A 4 -3.59 15.20 -4.19
N SER A 5 -3.66 14.48 -3.07
CA SER A 5 -4.04 13.06 -3.05
C SER A 5 -4.63 12.62 -1.71
N PHE A 6 -5.33 11.49 -1.75
CA PHE A 6 -5.77 10.74 -0.59
C PHE A 6 -5.60 9.26 -0.86
N TYR A 7 -5.06 8.55 0.10
CA TYR A 7 -5.01 7.10 0.09
C TYR A 7 -5.11 6.58 1.52
N PRO A 8 -5.69 5.38 1.71
CA PRO A 8 -5.73 4.72 3.02
C PRO A 8 -4.35 4.24 3.46
N ILE A 9 -4.13 4.32 4.77
CA ILE A 9 -3.06 3.60 5.48
C ILE A 9 -3.70 2.44 6.23
N ILE A 10 -3.16 1.24 6.04
CA ILE A 10 -3.60 0.00 6.70
C ILE A 10 -2.56 -0.36 7.75
N VAL A 11 -2.94 -0.37 9.03
CA VAL A 11 -2.07 -0.75 10.13
C VAL A 11 -2.34 -2.21 10.52
N THR A 12 -1.31 -3.05 10.52
CA THR A 12 -1.44 -4.48 10.83
C THR A 12 -0.12 -5.14 11.22
N ASP A 13 -0.15 -6.08 12.16
CA ASP A 13 1.00 -6.94 12.50
C ASP A 13 1.33 -7.99 11.42
N HIS A 14 0.52 -8.05 10.35
CA HIS A 14 0.61 -9.05 9.29
C HIS A 14 0.90 -8.41 7.93
N VAL A 15 1.87 -7.49 7.88
CA VAL A 15 2.21 -6.70 6.68
C VAL A 15 2.31 -7.55 5.41
N GLY A 16 3.08 -8.64 5.43
CA GLY A 16 3.26 -9.52 4.27
C GLY A 16 1.97 -10.21 3.80
N ALA A 17 1.15 -10.70 4.75
CA ALA A 17 -0.12 -11.33 4.40
C ALA A 17 -1.15 -10.30 3.86
N CYS A 18 -1.11 -9.07 4.39
CA CYS A 18 -1.94 -7.98 3.90
C CYS A 18 -1.53 -7.55 2.49
N ARG A 19 -0.22 -7.42 2.22
CA ARG A 19 0.32 -7.21 0.86
C ARG A 19 -0.20 -8.29 -0.09
N ASP A 20 -0.06 -9.57 0.27
CA ASP A 20 -0.46 -10.68 -0.58
C ASP A 20 -1.96 -10.66 -0.91
N PHE A 21 -2.80 -10.24 0.04
CA PHE A 21 -4.22 -10.03 -0.19
C PHE A 21 -4.48 -9.00 -1.29
N TYR A 22 -3.84 -7.83 -1.22
CA TYR A 22 -4.01 -6.79 -2.22
C TYR A 22 -3.44 -7.17 -3.59
N CYS A 23 -2.24 -7.75 -3.63
CA CYS A 23 -1.65 -8.22 -4.88
C CYS A 23 -2.51 -9.30 -5.56
N ARG A 24 -3.05 -10.26 -4.77
CA ARG A 24 -3.83 -11.37 -5.32
C ARG A 24 -5.22 -10.96 -5.81
N TRP A 25 -5.94 -10.16 -5.02
CA TRP A 25 -7.36 -9.90 -5.27
C TRP A 25 -7.62 -8.60 -6.03
N PHE A 26 -6.68 -7.65 -5.97
CA PHE A 26 -6.81 -6.33 -6.59
C PHE A 26 -5.75 -6.09 -7.67
N ALA A 27 -4.90 -7.09 -7.97
CA ALA A 27 -3.85 -7.00 -8.98
C ALA A 27 -2.91 -5.80 -8.77
N MET A 28 -2.68 -5.41 -7.52
CA MET A 28 -1.77 -4.33 -7.16
C MET A 28 -0.31 -4.79 -7.19
N ASP A 29 0.56 -3.89 -7.62
CA ASP A 29 2.00 -4.12 -7.67
C ASP A 29 2.70 -3.63 -6.39
N VAL A 30 3.80 -4.29 -6.03
CA VAL A 30 4.68 -3.86 -4.95
C VAL A 30 5.82 -3.06 -5.55
N VAL A 31 5.89 -1.78 -5.22
CA VAL A 31 6.99 -0.91 -5.68
C VAL A 31 8.03 -0.67 -4.60
N PHE A 32 7.66 -0.85 -3.33
CA PHE A 32 8.58 -0.80 -2.20
C PHE A 32 8.08 -1.72 -1.08
N GLU A 33 9.02 -2.45 -0.47
CA GLU A 33 8.75 -3.34 0.66
C GLU A 33 9.91 -3.30 1.65
N SER A 34 9.53 -3.27 2.93
CA SER A 34 10.42 -3.43 4.08
C SER A 34 9.76 -4.31 5.14
N THR A 35 10.43 -4.53 6.27
CA THR A 35 9.89 -5.35 7.36
C THR A 35 8.68 -4.73 8.08
N TRP A 36 8.46 -3.42 7.94
CA TRP A 36 7.43 -2.67 8.67
C TRP A 36 6.54 -1.82 7.77
N PHE A 37 6.78 -1.82 6.45
CA PHE A 37 6.08 -0.94 5.51
C PHE A 37 6.07 -1.53 4.09
N VAL A 38 4.93 -1.42 3.41
CA VAL A 38 4.75 -1.77 1.98
C VAL A 38 3.96 -0.69 1.25
N LEU A 39 4.42 -0.33 0.06
CA LEU A 39 3.75 0.63 -0.84
C LEU A 39 3.12 -0.09 -2.04
N LEU A 40 1.81 0.11 -2.23
CA LEU A 40 1.02 -0.47 -3.31
C LEU A 40 0.35 0.63 -4.15
N PRO A 41 0.92 1.02 -5.30
CA PRO A 41 0.24 1.86 -6.28
C PRO A 41 -0.67 1.05 -7.21
N ASP A 42 -1.57 1.75 -7.90
CA ASP A 42 -2.31 1.19 -9.05
C ASP A 42 -1.62 1.63 -10.35
N LEU A 43 -0.65 0.83 -10.79
CA LEU A 43 0.09 1.09 -12.03
C LEU A 43 -0.78 0.96 -13.28
N MET A 44 -1.97 0.34 -13.19
CA MET A 44 -2.88 0.18 -14.31
C MET A 44 -3.76 1.42 -14.55
N GLN A 45 -4.11 2.17 -13.50
CA GLN A 45 -4.93 3.38 -13.64
C GLN A 45 -4.12 4.68 -13.63
N ASP A 46 -3.13 4.81 -12.75
CA ASP A 46 -2.34 6.03 -12.59
C ASP A 46 -1.02 5.72 -11.85
N PRO A 47 0.12 5.61 -12.57
CA PRO A 47 1.39 5.19 -11.97
C PRO A 47 1.94 6.16 -10.92
N ASP A 48 1.48 7.41 -10.90
CA ASP A 48 1.90 8.41 -9.92
C ASP A 48 1.02 8.42 -8.66
N LYS A 49 -0.06 7.62 -8.62
CA LYS A 49 -0.93 7.49 -7.45
C LYS A 49 -0.58 6.28 -6.60
N VAL A 50 -0.20 6.58 -5.36
CA VAL A 50 -0.25 5.62 -4.25
C VAL A 50 -1.71 5.28 -3.97
N CYS A 51 -2.03 3.99 -3.94
CA CYS A 51 -3.38 3.52 -3.66
C CYS A 51 -3.54 2.98 -2.26
N VAL A 52 -2.52 2.30 -1.72
CA VAL A 52 -2.51 1.79 -0.34
C VAL A 52 -1.10 1.80 0.24
N GLU A 53 -0.97 2.26 1.48
CA GLU A 53 0.21 2.02 2.32
C GLU A 53 -0.16 1.01 3.41
N ILE A 54 0.72 0.04 3.65
CA ILE A 54 0.55 -0.96 4.71
C ILE A 54 1.69 -0.80 5.70
N GLU A 55 1.37 -0.56 6.96
CA GLU A 55 2.34 -0.34 8.04
C GLU A 55 2.17 -1.36 9.16
N CYS A 56 3.29 -1.78 9.74
CA CYS A 56 3.28 -2.51 11.01
C CYS A 56 3.05 -1.51 12.15
N ASP A 57 2.19 -1.87 13.12
CA ASP A 57 2.15 -1.14 14.37
C ASP A 57 3.48 -1.36 15.11
N ILE A 58 4.23 -0.29 15.35
CA ILE A 58 5.52 -0.32 16.04
C ILE A 58 5.43 0.32 17.45
N SER A 59 4.22 0.54 17.95
CA SER A 59 3.96 1.15 19.27
C SER A 59 4.23 0.26 20.48
#